data_AF-A0A9P0M2T3-F1
#
_entry.id   AF-A0A9P0M2T3-F1
#
_cell.length_a   1.000
_cell.length_b   1.000
_cell.length_c   1.000
_cell.angle_alpha   90.00
_cell.angle_beta   90.00
_cell.angle_gamma   90.00
#
_symmetry.space_group_name_H-M   'P 1'
#
loop_
_entity.id
_entity.type
_entity.pdbx_description
1 polymer ?
#
loop_
_entity_poly.entity_id
_entity_poly.type
_entity_poly.pdbx_seq_one_letter_code
_entity_poly.pdbx_strand_id
1 'polypeptide(L)'
;MHRILILDTLYTQVEAFLADDLQRSVAPWLVEVANNYRLLLYSGQLDIIVAYPLTLNMLKNLEFKDAKEYRKAKRKIWYIGNQPAGYSKSAGNFTEVLVRDAGHIVPYDQPKWAEDLISRFTRNKSF
;
A
#
# COMPACT_ATOMS: atom_id res chain seq x y z
N MET A 1 -5.06 -32.03 -13.18
CA MET A 1 -4.36 -32.29 -11.91
C MET A 1 -2.96 -32.80 -12.24
N HIS A 2 -2.02 -31.90 -12.52
CA HIS A 2 -0.59 -32.22 -12.68
C HIS A 2 0.18 -31.19 -11.86
N ARG A 3 0.76 -31.68 -10.77
CA ARG A 3 1.54 -30.96 -9.77
C ARG A 3 2.94 -30.73 -10.34
N ILE A 4 3.39 -29.48 -10.38
CA ILE A 4 4.80 -29.14 -10.61
C ILE A 4 5.52 -29.25 -9.26
N LEU A 5 6.05 -30.44 -8.95
CA LEU A 5 6.71 -30.74 -7.67
C LEU A 5 8.07 -30.03 -7.46
N ILE A 6 8.61 -29.36 -8.49
CA ILE A 6 9.90 -28.68 -8.42
C ILE A 6 9.79 -27.24 -7.88
N LEU A 7 8.63 -26.59 -8.04
CA LEU A 7 8.42 -25.23 -7.50
C LEU A 7 8.09 -25.25 -6.00
N ASP A 8 7.39 -26.28 -5.52
CA ASP A 8 6.97 -26.39 -4.12
C ASP A 8 8.16 -26.53 -3.15
N THR A 9 9.26 -27.17 -3.56
CA THR A 9 10.42 -27.47 -2.68
C THR A 9 11.41 -26.33 -2.52
N LEU A 10 11.55 -25.44 -3.51
CA LEU A 10 12.39 -24.24 -3.41
C LEU A 10 11.64 -23.09 -2.70
N TYR A 11 10.34 -22.96 -2.97
CA TYR A 11 9.49 -21.95 -2.35
C TYR A 11 9.41 -22.14 -0.82
N THR A 12 9.24 -23.39 -0.38
CA THR A 12 9.20 -23.74 1.05
C THR A 12 10.52 -23.52 1.78
N GLN A 13 11.67 -23.64 1.10
CA GLN A 13 12.97 -23.37 1.72
C GLN A 13 13.17 -21.88 1.99
N VAL A 14 12.86 -21.01 1.02
CA VAL A 14 12.96 -19.55 1.22
C VAL A 14 12.03 -19.08 2.33
N GLU A 15 10.79 -19.58 2.34
CA GLU A 15 9.83 -19.28 3.41
C GLU A 15 10.34 -19.75 4.78
N ALA A 16 10.91 -20.95 4.88
CA ALA A 16 11.48 -21.47 6.12
C ALA A 16 12.66 -20.61 6.62
N PHE A 17 13.55 -20.16 5.73
CA PHE A 17 14.68 -19.32 6.11
C PHE A 17 14.28 -17.90 6.51
N LEU A 18 13.14 -17.40 6.04
CA LEU A 18 12.61 -16.06 6.35
C LEU A 18 11.50 -16.07 7.40
N ALA A 19 11.16 -17.23 7.98
CA ALA A 19 10.04 -17.36 8.91
C ALA A 19 10.19 -16.41 10.12
N ASP A 20 11.41 -16.27 10.65
CA ASP A 20 11.73 -15.38 11.76
C ASP A 20 11.66 -13.89 11.39
N ASP A 21 11.74 -13.55 10.09
CA ASP A 21 11.66 -12.18 9.60
C ASP A 21 10.21 -11.70 9.43
N LEU A 22 9.25 -12.62 9.27
CA LEU A 22 7.83 -12.27 9.04
C LEU A 22 7.24 -11.38 10.14
N GLN A 23 7.66 -11.59 11.40
CA GLN A 23 7.15 -10.83 12.54
C GLN A 23 8.01 -9.62 12.91
N ARG A 24 9.14 -9.42 12.22
CA ARG A 24 10.03 -8.29 12.51
C ARG A 24 9.44 -7.01 11.94
N SER A 25 9.32 -5.99 12.78
CA SER A 25 8.81 -4.70 12.37
C SER A 25 9.82 -3.96 11.50
N VAL A 26 9.39 -3.53 10.31
CA VAL A 26 10.14 -2.64 9.41
C VAL A 26 9.78 -1.16 9.61
N ALA A 27 9.01 -0.85 10.66
CA ALA A 27 8.55 0.51 10.96
C ALA A 27 9.66 1.58 10.93
N PRO A 28 10.87 1.36 11.51
CA PRO A 28 11.93 2.37 11.47
C PRO A 28 12.36 2.73 10.04
N TRP A 29 12.40 1.76 9.13
CA TRP A 29 12.78 2.00 7.74
C TRP A 29 11.68 2.71 6.96
N LEU A 30 10.41 2.40 7.25
CA LEU A 30 9.29 3.14 6.65
C LEU A 30 9.32 4.61 7.07
N VAL A 31 9.65 4.91 8.33
CA VAL A 31 9.84 6.28 8.83
C VAL A 31 11.01 6.96 8.12
N GLU A 32 12.16 6.28 7.98
CA GLU A 32 13.31 6.81 7.27
C GLU A 32 12.97 7.18 5.82
N VAL A 33 12.28 6.30 5.10
CA VAL A 33 11.84 6.57 3.72
C VAL A 33 10.84 7.72 3.67
N ALA A 34 9.85 7.74 4.56
CA ALA A 34 8.82 8.79 4.61
C ALA A 34 9.39 10.18 4.95
N ASN A 35 10.50 10.25 5.70
CA ASN A 35 11.14 11.51 6.07
C ASN A 35 11.96 12.12 4.92
N ASN A 36 12.51 11.27 4.04
CA ASN A 36 13.52 11.68 3.07
C ASN A 36 13.02 11.63 1.61
N TYR A 37 11.98 10.85 1.32
CA TYR A 37 11.49 10.63 -0.03
C TYR A 37 9.97 10.83 -0.12
N ARG A 38 9.50 11.05 -1.35
CA ARG A 38 8.07 11.02 -1.63
C ARG A 38 7.57 9.58 -1.60
N LEU A 39 6.58 9.31 -0.76
CA LEU A 39 6.10 7.96 -0.46
C LEU A 39 4.61 7.82 -0.79
N LEU A 40 4.28 6.81 -1.59
CA LEU A 40 2.92 6.34 -1.82
C LEU A 40 2.74 4.97 -1.14
N LEU A 41 1.77 4.85 -0.26
CA LEU A 41 1.31 3.57 0.29
C LEU A 41 -0.13 3.32 -0.18
N TYR A 42 -0.41 2.15 -0.74
CA TYR A 42 -1.75 1.83 -1.22
C TYR A 42 -2.21 0.44 -0.78
N SER A 43 -3.52 0.26 -0.64
CA SER A 43 -4.14 -1.02 -0.29
C SER A 43 -5.42 -1.23 -1.11
N GLY A 44 -5.69 -2.48 -1.47
CA GLY A 44 -6.99 -2.87 -2.01
C GLY A 44 -8.06 -2.90 -0.92
N GLN A 45 -9.24 -2.40 -1.23
CA GLN A 45 -10.37 -2.35 -0.30
C GLN A 45 -10.83 -3.72 0.22
N LEU A 46 -10.64 -4.78 -0.58
CA LEU A 46 -11.12 -6.14 -0.32
C LEU A 46 -10.00 -7.09 0.13
N ASP A 47 -8.79 -6.57 0.43
CA ASP A 47 -7.70 -7.38 0.96
C ASP A 47 -8.00 -7.81 2.40
N ILE A 48 -7.98 -9.13 2.64
CA ILE A 48 -8.18 -9.72 3.96
C ILE A 48 -6.86 -10.21 4.59
N ILE A 49 -5.79 -10.32 3.81
CA ILE A 49 -4.47 -10.77 4.27
C ILE A 49 -3.76 -9.60 4.95
N VAL A 50 -3.72 -8.44 4.28
CA VAL A 50 -3.15 -7.19 4.80
C VAL A 50 -4.22 -6.10 4.77
N ALA A 51 -5.25 -6.31 5.60
CA ALA A 51 -6.45 -5.48 5.56
C ALA A 51 -6.16 -4.01 5.80
N TYR A 52 -6.80 -3.14 5.02
CA TYR A 52 -6.61 -1.70 5.06
C TYR A 52 -6.68 -1.06 6.47
N PRO A 53 -7.59 -1.47 7.38
CA PRO A 53 -7.61 -0.94 8.74
C PRO A 53 -6.31 -1.21 9.53
N LEU A 54 -5.61 -2.33 9.26
CA LEU A 54 -4.32 -2.66 9.89
C LEU A 54 -3.25 -1.67 9.44
N THR A 55 -3.18 -1.37 8.14
CA THR A 55 -2.31 -0.32 7.58
C THR A 55 -2.59 1.04 8.20
N LEU A 56 -3.86 1.42 8.34
CA LEU A 56 -4.22 2.67 9.01
C LEU A 56 -3.81 2.71 10.48
N ASN A 57 -3.96 1.59 11.20
CA ASN A 57 -3.53 1.50 12.59
C ASN A 57 -2.00 1.64 12.72
N MET A 58 -1.23 1.03 11.82
CA MET A 58 0.22 1.24 11.75
C MET A 58 0.55 2.73 11.53
N LEU A 59 -0.02 3.35 10.50
CA LEU A 59 0.24 4.76 10.18
C LEU A 59 -0.18 5.73 11.29
N LYS A 60 -1.20 5.38 12.10
CA LYS A 60 -1.61 6.18 13.25
C LYS A 60 -0.51 6.24 14.32
N ASN A 61 0.26 5.16 14.48
CA ASN A 61 1.27 5.01 15.52
C ASN A 61 2.70 5.36 15.07
N LEU A 62 2.95 5.49 13.77
CA LEU A 62 4.25 5.91 13.25
C LEU A 62 4.48 7.41 13.41
N GLU A 63 5.68 7.79 13.85
CA GLU A 63 6.13 9.18 13.89
C GLU A 63 7.12 9.44 12.75
N PHE A 64 6.62 10.04 11.68
CA PHE A 64 7.39 10.58 10.57
C PHE A 64 7.14 12.09 10.45
N LYS A 65 7.94 12.77 9.63
CA LYS A 65 7.95 14.23 9.46
C LYS A 65 6.56 14.85 9.32
N ASP A 66 5.73 14.25 8.47
CA ASP A 66 4.38 14.75 8.14
C ASP A 66 3.26 14.06 8.96
N ALA A 67 3.57 13.24 9.98
CA ALA A 67 2.59 12.40 10.68
C ALA A 67 1.48 13.20 11.37
N LYS A 68 1.83 14.34 11.99
CA LYS A 68 0.85 15.22 12.65
C LYS A 68 -0.13 15.83 11.65
N GLU A 69 0.35 16.21 10.48
CA GLU A 69 -0.49 16.72 9.40
C GLU A 69 -1.34 15.61 8.78
N TYR A 70 -0.73 14.43 8.54
CA TYR A 70 -1.42 13.25 8.03
C TYR A 70 -2.60 12.85 8.92
N ARG A 71 -2.44 12.86 10.24
CA ARG A 71 -3.53 12.55 11.19
C ARG A 71 -4.72 13.51 11.05
N LYS A 72 -4.47 14.79 10.75
CA LYS A 72 -5.50 15.84 10.58
C LYS A 72 -6.04 15.94 9.15
N ALA A 73 -5.31 15.42 8.17
CA ALA A 73 -5.69 15.50 6.77
C ALA A 73 -7.06 14.86 6.52
N LYS A 74 -7.84 15.44 5.61
CA LYS A 74 -9.13 14.87 5.20
C LYS A 74 -8.90 13.89 4.07
N ARG A 75 -9.61 12.76 4.12
CA ARG A 75 -9.67 11.81 3.02
C ARG A 75 -10.48 12.43 1.87
N LYS A 76 -10.00 12.27 0.64
CA LYS A 76 -10.65 12.74 -0.58
C LYS A 76 -11.03 11.54 -1.44
N ILE A 77 -12.11 11.67 -2.21
CA ILE A 77 -12.46 10.66 -3.22
C ILE A 77 -11.60 10.95 -4.44
N TRP A 78 -10.88 9.94 -4.91
CA TRP A 78 -10.11 9.98 -6.14
C TRP A 78 -10.96 9.42 -7.28
N TYR A 79 -11.00 10.15 -8.40
CA TYR A 79 -11.82 9.81 -9.56
C TYR A 79 -10.97 9.58 -10.80
N ILE A 80 -11.43 8.64 -11.63
CA ILE A 80 -10.98 8.45 -13.01
C ILE A 80 -12.18 8.68 -13.93
N GLY A 81 -12.23 9.83 -14.59
CA GLY A 81 -13.44 10.31 -15.24
C GLY A 81 -14.54 10.55 -14.20
N ASN A 82 -15.71 9.94 -14.41
CA ASN A 82 -16.87 10.07 -13.51
C ASN A 82 -17.00 8.89 -12.52
N GLN A 83 -16.00 8.00 -12.45
CA GLN A 83 -16.03 6.82 -11.59
C GLN A 83 -15.15 7.03 -10.36
N PRO A 84 -15.65 6.79 -9.13
CA PRO A 84 -14.81 6.79 -7.94
C PRO A 84 -13.84 5.60 -8.03
N ALA A 85 -12.54 5.90 -8.07
CA ALA A 85 -11.49 4.91 -8.14
C ALA A 85 -10.98 4.50 -6.75
N GLY A 86 -11.17 5.36 -5.77
CA GLY A 86 -10.75 5.08 -4.41
C GLY A 86 -10.76 6.33 -3.56
N TYR A 87 -9.95 6.29 -2.52
CA TYR A 87 -9.82 7.40 -1.59
C TYR A 87 -8.35 7.68 -1.29
N SER A 88 -7.96 8.95 -1.31
CA SER A 88 -6.60 9.38 -1.03
C SER A 88 -6.55 10.23 0.23
N LYS A 89 -5.43 10.14 0.95
CA LYS A 89 -5.12 10.99 2.09
C LYS A 89 -3.64 11.36 2.03
N SER A 90 -3.35 12.66 1.88
CA SER A 90 -1.99 13.16 1.71
C SER A 90 -1.63 14.18 2.79
N ALA A 91 -0.35 14.21 3.18
CA ALA A 91 0.27 15.25 3.97
C ALA A 91 1.75 15.34 3.60
N GLY A 92 2.24 16.55 3.32
CA GLY A 92 3.59 16.77 2.78
C GLY A 92 3.92 15.83 1.62
N ASN A 93 4.94 15.00 1.83
CA ASN A 93 5.45 14.06 0.83
C ASN A 93 4.84 12.64 0.92
N PHE A 94 3.97 12.42 1.90
CA PHE A 94 3.32 11.13 2.13
C PHE A 94 1.90 11.12 1.56
N THR A 95 1.56 10.05 0.82
CA THR A 95 0.21 9.79 0.34
C THR A 95 -0.19 8.34 0.62
N GLU A 96 -1.36 8.17 1.23
CA GLU A 96 -2.02 6.89 1.44
C GLU A 96 -3.25 6.78 0.52
N VAL A 97 -3.45 5.63 -0.13
CA VAL A 97 -4.59 5.38 -1.04
C VAL A 97 -5.29 4.05 -0.75
N LEU A 98 -6.61 4.11 -0.58
CA LEU A 98 -7.51 2.96 -0.64
C LEU A 98 -8.04 2.80 -2.05
N VAL A 99 -7.75 1.68 -2.72
CA VAL A 99 -8.22 1.38 -4.08
C VAL A 99 -9.53 0.60 -4.00
N ARG A 100 -10.59 1.16 -4.57
CA ARG A 100 -11.94 0.58 -4.55
C ARG A 100 -12.02 -0.67 -5.42
N ASP A 101 -12.84 -1.64 -5.01
CA ASP A 101 -13.11 -2.88 -5.76
C ASP A 101 -11.86 -3.72 -6.10
N ALA A 102 -10.81 -3.65 -5.26
CA ALA A 102 -9.57 -4.40 -5.43
C ALA A 102 -9.20 -5.19 -4.16
N GLY A 103 -8.68 -6.40 -4.31
CA GLY A 103 -8.13 -7.23 -3.24
C GLY A 103 -6.62 -7.03 -3.06
N HIS A 104 -5.93 -8.08 -2.63
CA HIS A 104 -4.49 -8.02 -2.32
C HIS A 104 -3.64 -7.63 -3.54
N ILE A 105 -4.00 -8.10 -4.73
CA ILE A 105 -3.27 -7.84 -5.97
C ILE A 105 -3.98 -6.72 -6.76
N VAL A 106 -3.84 -5.49 -6.28
CA VAL A 106 -4.54 -4.31 -6.84
C VAL A 106 -4.44 -4.19 -8.37
N PRO A 107 -3.26 -4.34 -9.02
CA PRO A 107 -3.15 -4.22 -10.48
C PRO A 107 -3.87 -5.33 -11.25
N TYR A 108 -4.10 -6.49 -10.61
CA TYR A 108 -4.84 -7.59 -11.21
C TYR A 108 -6.34 -7.30 -11.17
N ASP A 109 -6.86 -6.88 -10.01
CA ASP A 109 -8.29 -6.65 -9.82
C ASP A 109 -8.78 -5.35 -10.49
N GLN A 110 -7.96 -4.29 -10.43
CA GLN A 110 -8.31 -2.96 -10.96
C GLN A 110 -7.15 -2.36 -11.79
N PRO A 111 -6.82 -2.93 -12.97
CA PRO A 111 -5.65 -2.53 -13.76
C PRO A 111 -5.68 -1.05 -14.17
N LYS A 112 -6.84 -0.52 -14.56
CA LYS A 112 -6.99 0.90 -14.94
C LYS A 112 -6.83 1.86 -13.74
N TRP A 113 -7.17 1.42 -12.52
CA TRP A 113 -7.01 2.22 -11.31
C TRP A 113 -5.54 2.21 -10.93
N ALA A 114 -4.92 1.03 -10.94
CA ALA A 114 -3.49 0.87 -10.66
C ALA A 114 -2.61 1.67 -11.64
N GLU A 115 -2.95 1.70 -12.94
CA GLU A 115 -2.22 2.51 -13.93
C GLU A 115 -2.31 4.00 -13.59
N ASP A 116 -3.50 4.55 -13.37
CA ASP A 116 -3.67 5.97 -13.01
C ASP A 116 -2.98 6.29 -11.67
N LEU A 117 -3.09 5.42 -10.66
CA LEU A 117 -2.42 5.54 -9.35
C LEU A 117 -0.90 5.70 -9.50
N ILE A 118 -0.25 4.80 -10.24
CA ILE A 118 1.19 4.81 -10.45
C ILE A 118 1.61 5.97 -11.36
N SER A 119 0.84 6.24 -12.42
CA SER A 119 1.06 7.37 -13.32
C SER A 119 0.98 8.72 -12.59
N ARG A 120 0.05 8.88 -11.65
CA ARG A 120 -0.05 10.10 -10.82
C ARG A 120 1.14 10.25 -9.90
N PHE A 121 1.49 9.19 -9.18
CA PHE A 121 2.64 9.21 -8.29
C PHE A 121 3.92 9.54 -9.05
N THR A 122 4.28 8.77 -10.07
CA THR A 122 5.52 8.96 -10.83
C THR A 122 5.62 10.34 -11.48
N ARG A 123 4.50 10.91 -11.93
CA ARG A 123 4.45 12.23 -12.59
C ARG A 123 4.08 13.39 -11.67
N ASN A 124 4.02 13.18 -10.36
CA ASN A 124 3.67 14.21 -9.37
C ASN A 124 2.31 14.90 -9.60
N LYS A 125 1.31 14.11 -10.00
CA LYS A 125 -0.08 14.59 -10.10
C LYS A 125 -0.83 14.31 -8.80
N SER A 126 -1.70 15.22 -8.41
CA SER A 126 -2.58 15.03 -7.27
C SER A 126 -3.66 13.96 -7.55
N PHE A 127 -4.17 13.35 -6.48
CA PHE A 127 -5.32 12.44 -6.51
C PHE A 127 -6.65 13.19 -6.51
#